data_AF-A0A8X8Z3X4-F1
#
_entry.id   AF-A0A8X8Z3X4-F1
#
_cell.length_a   1.000
_cell.length_b   1.000
_cell.length_c   1.000
_cell.angle_alpha   90.00
_cell.angle_beta   90.00
_cell.angle_gamma   90.00
#
_symmetry.space_group_name_H-M   'P 1'
#
loop_
_entity.id
_entity.type
_entity.pdbx_description
1 polymer ?
#
loop_
_entity_poly.entity_id
_entity_poly.type
_entity_poly.pdbx_seq_one_letter_code
_entity_poly.pdbx_strand_id
1 'polypeptide(L)'
;MMRQCREATLLGNHDKIDYVLDKPIGVVPSKESSEFATFDAAAHEKHVENANDAQCVMLSSMSLELQRQHEHMLPYEMLKHLESLYASQAQTMEYEILRDLFKCKLHDGGKVSEHVLKMIGLIERLASIGAVLPVNVSTNLILPCLPSSFENFIVNFNMNNTKVGLPELHNMLKTYESSTAKLKSVLMVSSSAKSSKWKNKQQQKMKASKDVTWSY
;
A
#
# COMPACT_ATOMS: atom_id res chain seq x y z
N MET A 1 -16.29 0.13 -1.55
CA MET A 1 -17.77 0.09 -1.57
C MET A 1 -18.38 1.49 -1.70
N MET A 2 -18.25 2.41 -0.74
CA MET A 2 -18.84 3.77 -0.86
C MET A 2 -18.36 4.56 -2.09
N ARG A 3 -17.05 4.52 -2.37
CA ARG A 3 -16.47 5.07 -3.60
C ARG A 3 -17.01 4.39 -4.86
N GLN A 4 -17.21 3.07 -4.79
CA GLN A 4 -17.70 2.24 -5.89
C GLN A 4 -19.20 2.44 -6.13
N CYS A 5 -20.00 2.71 -5.09
CA CYS A 5 -21.39 3.11 -5.21
C CYS A 5 -21.50 4.51 -5.82
N ARG A 6 -20.70 5.48 -5.36
CA ARG A 6 -20.68 6.83 -5.93
C ARG A 6 -20.17 6.83 -7.38
N GLU A 7 -19.11 6.09 -7.67
CA GLU A 7 -18.59 5.91 -9.03
C GLU A 7 -19.58 5.15 -9.92
N ALA A 8 -20.31 4.14 -9.41
CA ALA A 8 -21.36 3.45 -10.17
C ALA A 8 -22.55 4.37 -10.49
N THR A 9 -22.93 5.26 -9.57
CA THR A 9 -23.94 6.31 -9.83
C THR A 9 -23.47 7.29 -10.92
N LEU A 10 -22.18 7.65 -10.93
CA LEU A 10 -21.59 8.56 -11.94
C LEU A 10 -21.36 7.87 -13.30
N LEU A 11 -20.96 6.60 -13.33
CA LEU A 11 -20.71 5.81 -14.55
C LEU A 11 -22.01 5.49 -15.32
N GLY A 12 -23.17 5.63 -14.70
CA GLY A 12 -24.49 5.36 -15.29
C GLY A 12 -25.06 6.47 -16.18
N ASN A 13 -24.31 7.51 -16.58
CA ASN A 13 -24.85 8.70 -17.28
C ASN A 13 -25.96 9.44 -16.49
N HIS A 14 -25.96 9.37 -15.16
CA HIS A 14 -26.93 10.05 -14.30
C HIS A 14 -26.34 11.26 -13.56
N ASP A 15 -25.47 12.05 -14.21
CA ASP A 15 -24.97 13.34 -13.70
C ASP A 15 -26.09 14.29 -13.22
N LYS A 16 -27.34 14.02 -13.62
CA LYS A 16 -28.55 14.76 -13.24
C LYS A 16 -29.13 14.43 -11.87
N ILE A 17 -28.74 13.35 -11.17
CA ILE A 17 -29.38 12.93 -9.90
C ILE A 17 -28.47 13.00 -8.66
N ASP A 18 -27.20 13.39 -8.79
CA ASP A 18 -26.25 13.48 -7.65
C ASP A 18 -26.74 14.46 -6.57
N TYR A 19 -27.47 15.51 -6.96
CA TYR A 19 -28.03 16.50 -6.04
C TYR A 19 -29.03 15.92 -5.02
N VAL A 20 -29.65 14.78 -5.33
CA VAL A 20 -30.60 14.08 -4.45
C VAL A 20 -29.88 13.38 -3.29
N LEU A 21 -28.58 13.13 -3.45
CA LEU A 21 -27.74 12.57 -2.40
C LEU A 21 -27.21 13.64 -1.43
N ASP A 22 -27.17 14.89 -1.88
CA ASP A 22 -26.68 16.02 -1.08
C ASP A 22 -27.78 16.69 -0.25
N LYS A 23 -29.05 16.60 -0.68
CA LYS A 23 -30.17 17.27 -0.02
C LYS A 23 -31.37 16.34 0.16
N PRO A 24 -32.03 16.36 1.33
CA PRO A 24 -33.26 15.62 1.52
C PRO A 24 -34.37 16.20 0.64
N ILE A 25 -35.37 15.37 0.32
CA ILE A 25 -36.60 15.83 -0.31
C ILE A 25 -37.31 16.78 0.65
N GLY A 26 -37.60 18.00 0.19
CA GLY A 26 -38.32 19.00 0.98
C GLY A 26 -39.75 18.57 1.27
N VAL A 27 -40.28 18.96 2.43
CA VAL A 27 -41.67 18.67 2.81
C VAL A 27 -42.61 19.56 1.99
N VAL A 28 -43.73 18.98 1.52
CA VAL A 28 -44.78 19.76 0.87
C VAL A 28 -45.46 20.66 1.90
N PRO A 29 -45.46 22.00 1.74
CA PRO A 29 -46.08 22.91 2.69
C PRO A 29 -47.60 22.78 2.69
N SER A 30 -48.24 23.06 3.83
CA SER A 30 -49.71 23.07 3.95
C SER A 30 -50.31 24.16 3.06
N LYS A 31 -51.50 23.92 2.49
CA LYS A 31 -52.25 24.92 1.68
C LYS A 31 -52.53 26.22 2.42
N GLU A 32 -52.52 26.18 3.75
CA GLU A 32 -52.76 27.34 4.63
C GLU A 32 -51.47 28.12 4.97
N SER A 33 -50.30 27.59 4.59
CA SER A 33 -48.99 28.23 4.81
C SER A 33 -48.70 29.30 3.77
N SER A 34 -48.03 30.38 4.18
CA SER A 34 -47.49 31.39 3.26
C SER A 34 -46.47 30.81 2.27
N GLU A 35 -45.83 29.69 2.61
CA GLU A 35 -44.83 29.02 1.76
C GLU A 35 -45.45 28.26 0.59
N PHE A 36 -46.74 27.89 0.69
CA PHE A 36 -47.46 27.20 -0.39
C PHE A 36 -47.63 28.07 -1.64
N ALA A 37 -47.74 29.39 -1.46
CA ALA A 37 -47.88 30.34 -2.57
C ALA A 37 -46.66 30.37 -3.51
N THR A 38 -45.48 30.02 -2.99
CA THR A 38 -44.22 29.96 -3.73
C THR A 38 -43.74 28.54 -3.99
N PHE A 39 -44.54 27.54 -3.63
CA PHE A 39 -44.16 26.13 -3.76
C PHE A 39 -44.22 25.69 -5.22
N ASP A 40 -43.07 25.26 -5.75
CA ASP A 40 -42.99 24.69 -7.09
C ASP A 40 -43.27 23.18 -7.05
N ALA A 41 -44.54 22.82 -7.28
CA ALA A 41 -44.99 21.43 -7.30
C ALA A 41 -44.29 20.59 -8.37
N ALA A 42 -44.00 21.18 -9.54
CA ALA A 42 -43.34 20.47 -10.64
C ALA A 42 -41.86 20.18 -10.31
N ALA A 43 -41.16 21.14 -9.70
CA ALA A 43 -39.80 20.91 -9.22
C ALA A 43 -39.75 19.87 -8.09
N HIS A 44 -40.74 19.86 -7.20
CA HIS A 44 -40.83 18.86 -6.14
C HIS A 44 -41.09 17.46 -6.69
N GLU A 45 -42.08 17.30 -7.58
CA GLU A 45 -42.39 16.02 -8.22
C GLU A 45 -41.18 15.46 -8.97
N LYS A 46 -40.48 16.30 -9.74
CA LYS A 46 -39.23 15.93 -10.40
C LYS A 46 -38.14 15.47 -9.42
N HIS A 47 -38.06 16.07 -8.23
CA HIS A 47 -37.11 15.65 -7.21
C HIS A 47 -37.46 14.25 -6.66
N VAL A 48 -38.75 13.96 -6.49
CA VAL A 48 -39.23 12.63 -6.08
C VAL A 48 -38.92 11.57 -7.14
N GLU A 49 -39.16 11.87 -8.42
CA GLU A 49 -38.82 10.95 -9.53
C GLU A 49 -37.32 10.63 -9.55
N ASN A 50 -36.47 11.66 -9.51
CA ASN A 50 -35.01 11.48 -9.49
C ASN A 50 -34.54 10.72 -8.24
N ALA A 51 -35.23 10.87 -7.10
CA ALA A 51 -34.94 10.11 -5.90
C ALA A 51 -35.27 8.63 -6.03
N ASN A 52 -36.39 8.28 -6.68
CA ASN A 52 -36.73 6.88 -6.93
C ASN A 52 -35.71 6.21 -7.85
N ASP A 53 -35.26 6.91 -8.89
CA ASP A 53 -34.20 6.43 -9.78
C ASP A 53 -32.89 6.20 -9.02
N ALA A 54 -32.48 7.18 -8.20
CA ALA A 54 -31.28 7.06 -7.37
C ALA A 54 -31.38 5.89 -6.38
N GLN A 55 -32.55 5.70 -5.77
CA GLN A 55 -32.80 4.60 -4.82
C GLN A 55 -32.62 3.23 -5.51
N CYS A 56 -33.18 3.07 -6.70
CA CYS A 56 -33.07 1.84 -7.49
C CYS A 56 -31.61 1.51 -7.81
N VAL A 57 -30.83 2.50 -8.28
CA VAL A 57 -29.41 2.34 -8.60
C VAL A 57 -28.60 2.00 -7.35
N MET A 58 -28.84 2.70 -6.24
CA MET A 58 -28.15 2.45 -4.98
C MET A 58 -28.41 1.03 -4.48
N LEU A 59 -29.68 0.61 -4.39
CA LEU A 59 -30.06 -0.72 -3.93
C LEU A 59 -29.49 -1.83 -4.83
N SER A 60 -29.48 -1.62 -6.14
CA SER A 60 -28.92 -2.57 -7.12
C SER A 60 -27.40 -2.74 -6.99
N SER A 61 -26.72 -1.75 -6.44
CA SER A 61 -25.26 -1.77 -6.24
C SER A 61 -24.84 -2.43 -4.92
N MET A 62 -25.80 -2.84 -4.08
CA MET A 62 -25.56 -3.42 -2.77
C MET A 62 -25.67 -4.95 -2.77
N SER A 63 -25.18 -5.58 -1.70
CA SER A 63 -25.49 -6.97 -1.42
C SER A 63 -26.96 -7.14 -1.01
N LEU A 64 -27.51 -8.34 -1.21
CA LEU A 64 -28.91 -8.63 -0.89
C LEU A 64 -29.28 -8.34 0.58
N GLU A 65 -28.36 -8.59 1.51
CA GLU A 65 -28.58 -8.33 2.93
C GLU A 65 -28.72 -6.82 3.20
N LEU A 66 -27.79 -6.03 2.65
CA LEU A 66 -27.79 -4.58 2.83
C LEU A 66 -28.97 -3.94 2.09
N GLN A 67 -29.31 -4.43 0.91
CA GLN A 67 -30.48 -3.99 0.16
C GLN A 67 -31.77 -4.10 0.99
N ARG A 68 -31.98 -5.24 1.67
CA ARG A 68 -33.18 -5.45 2.52
C ARG A 68 -33.24 -4.50 3.71
N GLN A 69 -32.10 -4.06 4.23
CA GLN A 69 -32.06 -3.10 5.34
C GLN A 69 -32.40 -1.66 4.89
N HIS A 70 -32.28 -1.35 3.60
CA HIS A 70 -32.38 0.01 3.07
C HIS A 70 -33.54 0.20 2.08
N GLU A 71 -34.37 -0.81 1.86
CA GLU A 71 -35.46 -0.81 0.87
C GLU A 71 -36.47 0.34 1.05
N HIS A 72 -36.64 0.83 2.28
CA HIS A 72 -37.56 1.91 2.62
C HIS A 72 -36.88 3.25 2.91
N MET A 73 -35.56 3.34 2.74
CA MET A 73 -34.82 4.58 2.96
C MET A 73 -34.73 5.40 1.68
N LEU A 74 -34.91 6.71 1.81
CA LEU A 74 -34.64 7.63 0.72
C LEU A 74 -33.14 7.69 0.41
N PRO A 75 -32.72 8.00 -0.83
CA PRO A 75 -31.31 8.01 -1.23
C PRO A 75 -30.40 8.82 -0.31
N TYR A 76 -30.83 10.02 0.10
CA TYR A 76 -30.11 10.87 1.04
C TYR A 76 -29.87 10.18 2.40
N GLU A 77 -30.93 9.60 2.99
CA GLU A 77 -30.86 8.93 4.29
C GLU A 77 -30.04 7.64 4.21
N MET A 78 -30.23 6.89 3.12
CA MET A 78 -29.49 5.68 2.80
C MET A 78 -27.99 5.98 2.73
N LEU A 79 -27.60 7.03 2.00
CA LEU A 79 -26.20 7.44 1.91
C LEU A 79 -25.64 7.83 3.27
N LYS A 80 -26.35 8.66 4.04
CA LYS A 80 -25.93 9.08 5.39
C LYS A 80 -25.78 7.91 6.35
N HIS A 81 -26.70 6.95 6.30
CA HIS A 81 -26.64 5.77 7.14
C HIS A 81 -25.44 4.89 6.77
N LEU A 82 -25.19 4.67 5.47
CA LEU A 82 -24.04 3.92 4.99
C LEU A 82 -22.72 4.63 5.34
N GLU A 83 -22.63 5.95 5.19
CA GLU A 83 -21.48 6.74 5.64
C GLU A 83 -21.19 6.48 7.13
N SER A 84 -22.23 6.54 7.96
CA SER A 84 -22.10 6.28 9.40
C SER A 84 -21.68 4.84 9.70
N LEU A 85 -22.28 3.86 9.03
CA LEU A 85 -22.03 2.43 9.26
C LEU A 85 -20.60 2.04 8.87
N TYR A 86 -20.08 2.60 7.77
CA TYR A 86 -18.76 2.28 7.24
C TYR A 86 -17.64 3.22 7.72
N ALA A 87 -17.96 4.36 8.35
CA ALA A 87 -16.94 5.31 8.82
C ALA A 87 -15.94 4.67 9.80
N SER A 88 -16.43 3.91 10.79
CA SER A 88 -15.57 3.24 11.78
C SER A 88 -14.73 2.12 11.15
N GLN A 89 -15.29 1.41 10.17
CA GLN A 89 -14.59 0.35 9.46
C GLN A 89 -13.47 0.93 8.58
N ALA A 90 -13.72 2.04 7.88
CA ALA A 90 -12.71 2.71 7.07
C ALA A 90 -11.52 3.19 7.93
N GLN A 91 -11.81 3.84 9.06
CA GLN A 91 -10.78 4.28 10.00
C GLN A 91 -9.97 3.11 10.58
N THR A 92 -10.66 2.00 10.91
CA THR A 92 -10.01 0.79 11.43
C THR A 92 -9.09 0.17 10.37
N MET A 93 -9.57 0.03 9.13
CA MET A 93 -8.77 -0.48 8.01
C MET A 93 -7.55 0.42 7.73
N GLU A 94 -7.74 1.74 7.72
CA GLU A 94 -6.63 2.69 7.54
C GLU A 94 -5.57 2.50 8.64
N TYR A 95 -5.98 2.44 9.90
CA TYR A 95 -5.09 2.20 11.02
C TYR A 95 -4.33 0.88 10.89
N GLU A 96 -5.00 -0.21 10.53
CA GLU A 96 -4.35 -1.52 10.37
C GLU A 96 -3.31 -1.52 9.25
N ILE A 97 -3.64 -0.91 8.11
CA ILE A 97 -2.70 -0.83 6.99
C ILE A 97 -1.49 0.04 7.35
N LEU A 98 -1.72 1.21 7.98
CA LEU A 98 -0.62 2.08 8.44
C LEU A 98 0.25 1.37 9.48
N ARG A 99 -0.37 0.68 10.46
CA ARG A 99 0.34 -0.12 11.45
C ARG A 99 1.22 -1.17 10.80
N ASP A 100 0.70 -1.90 9.82
CA ASP A 100 1.43 -2.95 9.12
C ASP A 100 2.54 -2.35 8.24
N LEU A 101 2.31 -1.18 7.63
CA LEU A 101 3.30 -0.43 6.87
C LEU A 101 4.48 0.02 7.75
N PHE A 102 4.20 0.66 8.90
CA PHE A 102 5.24 1.13 9.83
C PHE A 102 6.01 -0.02 10.52
N LYS A 103 5.39 -1.20 10.63
CA LYS A 103 6.05 -2.41 11.13
C LYS A 103 6.83 -3.15 10.03
N CYS A 104 6.61 -2.83 8.76
CA CYS A 104 7.26 -3.52 7.66
C CYS A 104 8.73 -3.10 7.55
N LYS A 105 9.63 -3.88 8.15
CA LYS A 105 11.08 -3.72 8.01
C LYS A 105 11.69 -4.96 7.39
N LEU A 106 12.65 -4.77 6.49
CA LEU A 106 13.44 -5.85 5.93
C LEU A 106 14.59 -6.19 6.87
N HIS A 107 14.70 -7.45 7.25
CA HIS A 107 15.81 -7.97 8.04
C HIS A 107 17.03 -8.21 7.14
N ASP A 108 18.21 -8.24 7.75
CA ASP A 108 19.46 -8.55 7.05
C ASP A 108 19.40 -9.92 6.38
N GLY A 109 19.75 -9.97 5.09
CA GLY A 109 19.70 -11.19 4.28
C GLY A 109 18.33 -11.54 3.70
N GLY A 110 17.28 -10.77 4.00
CA GLY A 110 15.98 -10.93 3.36
C GLY A 110 15.99 -10.49 1.89
N LYS A 111 15.02 -10.98 1.10
CA LYS A 111 14.89 -10.64 -0.33
C LYS A 111 14.26 -9.27 -0.51
N VAL A 112 15.00 -8.31 -1.08
CA VAL A 112 14.50 -6.93 -1.24
C VAL A 112 13.26 -6.87 -2.13
N SER A 113 13.22 -7.71 -3.18
CA SER A 113 12.12 -7.73 -4.14
C SER A 113 10.79 -8.07 -3.50
N GLU A 114 10.76 -9.06 -2.59
CA GLU A 114 9.54 -9.50 -1.92
C GLU A 114 9.04 -8.44 -0.94
N HIS A 115 9.98 -7.85 -0.19
CA HIS A 115 9.67 -6.81 0.78
C HIS A 115 9.06 -5.56 0.12
N VAL A 116 9.69 -5.06 -0.94
CA VAL A 116 9.21 -3.85 -1.64
C VAL A 116 7.84 -4.10 -2.26
N LEU A 117 7.59 -5.25 -2.89
CA LEU A 117 6.27 -5.59 -3.42
C LEU A 117 5.20 -5.64 -2.32
N LYS A 118 5.54 -6.17 -1.13
CA LYS A 118 4.64 -6.15 0.02
C LYS A 118 4.30 -4.72 0.45
N MET A 119 5.28 -3.82 0.51
CA MET A 119 5.03 -2.41 0.84
C MET A 119 4.20 -1.68 -0.22
N ILE A 120 4.45 -1.95 -1.51
CA ILE A 120 3.64 -1.42 -2.61
C ILE A 120 2.18 -1.85 -2.46
N GLY A 121 1.93 -3.14 -2.19
CA GLY A 121 0.57 -3.63 -1.98
C GLY A 121 -0.15 -2.98 -0.79
N LEU A 122 0.57 -2.65 0.29
CA LEU A 122 0.01 -1.88 1.42
C LEU A 122 -0.35 -0.44 1.00
N ILE A 123 0.50 0.22 0.22
CA ILE A 123 0.26 1.58 -0.30
C ILE A 123 -0.93 1.60 -1.27
N GLU A 124 -1.05 0.60 -2.15
CA GLU A 124 -2.19 0.45 -3.06
C GLU A 124 -3.49 0.19 -2.28
N ARG A 125 -3.42 -0.58 -1.18
CA ARG A 125 -4.57 -0.79 -0.30
C ARG A 125 -5.00 0.50 0.40
N LEU A 126 -4.07 1.37 0.84
CA LEU A 126 -4.41 2.71 1.33
C LEU A 126 -5.11 3.55 0.25
N ALA A 127 -4.61 3.53 -0.98
CA ALA A 127 -5.24 4.24 -2.09
C ALA A 127 -6.67 3.75 -2.37
N SER A 128 -6.94 2.45 -2.21
CA SER A 128 -8.26 1.85 -2.42
C SER A 128 -9.32 2.33 -1.43
N ILE A 129 -8.93 2.72 -0.21
CA ILE A 129 -9.81 3.29 0.81
C ILE A 129 -9.86 4.83 0.79
N GLY A 130 -9.15 5.45 -0.16
CA GLY A 130 -9.18 6.90 -0.40
C GLY A 130 -7.93 7.66 0.09
N ALA A 131 -7.00 7.00 0.78
CA ALA A 131 -5.75 7.60 1.26
C ALA A 131 -4.65 7.49 0.20
N VAL A 132 -4.71 8.34 -0.83
CA VAL A 132 -3.72 8.34 -1.93
C VAL A 132 -2.45 9.09 -1.47
N LEU A 133 -1.33 8.37 -1.46
CA LEU A 133 -0.04 8.95 -1.11
C LEU A 133 0.65 9.56 -2.36
N PRO A 134 1.23 10.77 -2.24
CA PRO A 134 2.12 11.30 -3.27
C PRO A 134 3.32 10.37 -3.50
N VAL A 135 3.78 10.28 -4.75
CA VAL A 135 4.86 9.36 -5.16
C VAL A 135 6.12 9.50 -4.29
N ASN A 136 6.51 10.74 -3.97
CA ASN A 136 7.66 11.02 -3.11
C ASN A 136 7.48 10.52 -1.67
N VAL A 137 6.27 10.56 -1.14
CA VAL A 137 5.97 10.04 0.20
C VAL A 137 6.05 8.51 0.18
N SER A 138 5.49 7.87 -0.86
CA SER A 138 5.56 6.43 -1.05
C SER A 138 7.00 5.91 -1.12
N THR A 139 7.89 6.58 -1.87
CA THR A 139 9.31 6.22 -1.91
C THR A 139 10.00 6.43 -0.56
N ASN A 140 9.71 7.54 0.11
CA ASN A 140 10.29 7.87 1.42
C ASN A 140 9.82 6.96 2.55
N LEU A 141 8.71 6.24 2.37
CA LEU A 141 8.26 5.21 3.30
C LEU A 141 9.05 3.91 3.14
N ILE A 142 9.46 3.56 1.92
CA ILE A 142 10.16 2.30 1.62
C ILE A 142 11.64 2.37 1.97
N LEU A 143 12.33 3.47 1.63
CA LEU A 143 13.78 3.59 1.80
C LEU A 143 14.25 3.35 3.26
N PRO A 144 13.59 3.88 4.31
CA PRO A 144 14.00 3.66 5.70
C PRO A 144 13.74 2.24 6.22
N CYS A 145 12.94 1.44 5.51
CA CYS A 145 12.63 0.07 5.88
C CYS A 145 13.68 -0.94 5.40
N LEU A 146 14.64 -0.48 4.59
CA LEU A 146 15.74 -1.29 4.08
C LEU A 146 16.85 -1.44 5.14
N PRO A 147 17.57 -2.57 5.15
CA PRO A 147 18.69 -2.78 6.06
C PRO A 147 19.89 -1.91 5.70
N SER A 148 20.84 -1.77 6.63
CA SER A 148 22.05 -0.93 6.48
C SER A 148 22.90 -1.28 5.25
N SER A 149 22.81 -2.52 4.75
CA SER A 149 23.45 -2.91 3.49
C SER A 149 23.00 -2.10 2.25
N PHE A 150 21.88 -1.38 2.34
CA PHE A 150 21.37 -0.48 1.31
C PHE A 150 21.67 1.00 1.56
N GLU A 151 22.41 1.37 2.61
CA GLU A 151 22.72 2.79 2.91
C GLU A 151 23.36 3.53 1.74
N ASN A 152 24.34 2.91 1.07
CA ASN A 152 24.98 3.50 -0.11
C ASN A 152 23.98 3.77 -1.25
N PHE A 153 23.01 2.86 -1.43
CA PHE A 153 21.94 3.06 -2.41
C PHE A 153 21.06 4.25 -2.01
N ILE A 154 20.66 4.34 -0.74
CA ILE A 154 19.78 5.41 -0.23
C ILE A 154 20.45 6.78 -0.39
N VAL A 155 21.73 6.91 -0.02
CA VAL A 155 22.49 8.17 -0.17
C VAL A 155 22.55 8.58 -1.65
N ASN A 156 22.90 7.65 -2.54
CA ASN A 156 22.97 7.92 -3.97
C ASN A 156 21.58 8.28 -4.56
N PHE A 157 20.52 7.59 -4.13
CA PHE A 157 19.16 7.88 -4.56
C PHE A 157 18.73 9.29 -4.15
N ASN A 158 18.98 9.68 -2.89
CA ASN A 158 18.64 11.00 -2.36
C ASN A 158 19.41 12.12 -3.06
N MET A 159 20.68 11.90 -3.42
CA MET A 159 21.49 12.89 -4.13
C MET A 159 21.01 13.16 -5.56
N ASN A 160 20.47 12.14 -6.23
CA ASN A 160 20.02 12.27 -7.62
C ASN A 160 18.66 12.99 -7.76
N ASN A 161 17.96 13.26 -6.65
CA ASN A 161 16.70 14.03 -6.59
C ASN A 161 15.64 13.61 -7.63
N THR A 162 15.67 12.34 -8.03
CA THR A 162 14.80 11.79 -9.06
C THR A 162 13.45 11.43 -8.45
N LYS A 163 12.37 11.99 -9.01
CA LYS A 163 11.01 11.51 -8.74
C LYS A 163 10.83 10.17 -9.46
N VAL A 164 11.07 9.09 -8.74
CA VAL A 164 10.98 7.71 -9.26
C VAL A 164 9.70 7.06 -8.77
N GLY A 165 8.99 6.36 -9.67
CA GLY A 165 7.80 5.61 -9.30
C GLY A 165 8.11 4.36 -8.47
N LEU A 166 7.11 3.82 -7.78
CA LEU A 166 7.27 2.57 -7.01
C LEU A 166 7.79 1.37 -7.83
N PRO A 167 7.31 1.12 -9.07
CA PRO A 167 7.82 0.02 -9.89
C PRO A 167 9.29 0.21 -10.32
N GLU A 168 9.68 1.44 -10.61
CA GLU A 168 11.04 1.79 -10.99
C GLU A 168 12.00 1.65 -9.80
N LEU A 169 11.60 2.14 -8.62
CA LEU A 169 12.35 1.98 -7.38
C LEU A 169 12.58 0.49 -7.07
N HIS A 170 11.56 -0.35 -7.25
CA HIS A 170 11.67 -1.80 -7.10
C HIS A 170 12.74 -2.41 -8.02
N ASN A 171 12.71 -2.05 -9.30
CA ASN A 171 13.69 -2.52 -10.28
C ASN A 171 15.12 -2.07 -9.96
N MET A 172 15.29 -0.82 -9.51
CA MET A 172 16.59 -0.28 -9.08
C MET A 172 17.15 -1.05 -7.88
N LEU A 173 16.33 -1.27 -6.85
CA LEU A 173 16.72 -2.02 -5.65
C LEU A 173 17.09 -3.47 -5.98
N LYS A 174 16.30 -4.14 -6.83
CA LYS A 174 16.58 -5.51 -7.28
C LYS A 174 17.90 -5.62 -8.06
N THR A 175 18.18 -4.64 -8.91
CA THR A 175 19.43 -4.57 -9.69
C THR A 175 20.63 -4.34 -8.77
N TYR A 176 20.48 -3.46 -7.77
CA TYR A 176 21.51 -3.19 -6.77
C TYR A 176 21.82 -4.44 -5.91
N GLU A 177 20.81 -5.15 -5.42
CA GLU A 177 20.96 -6.41 -4.67
C GLU A 177 21.73 -7.45 -5.50
N SER A 178 21.36 -7.62 -6.77
CA SER A 178 22.02 -8.56 -7.69
C SER A 178 23.49 -8.20 -7.95
N SER A 179 23.81 -6.90 -8.04
CA SER A 179 25.16 -6.42 -8.35
C SER A 179 26.08 -6.55 -7.13
N THR A 180 25.57 -6.23 -5.94
CA THR A 180 26.32 -6.37 -4.68
C THR A 180 26.59 -7.83 -4.33
N ALA A 181 25.65 -8.74 -4.64
CA ALA A 181 25.87 -10.18 -4.49
C ALA A 181 27.02 -10.69 -5.37
N LYS A 182 27.09 -10.24 -6.64
CA LYS A 182 28.19 -10.57 -7.56
C LYS A 182 29.54 -10.02 -7.10
N LEU A 183 29.57 -8.80 -6.56
CA LEU A 183 30.82 -8.22 -6.02
C LEU A 183 31.35 -9.05 -4.83
N LYS A 184 30.46 -9.46 -3.92
CA LYS A 184 30.85 -10.32 -2.78
C LYS A 184 31.40 -11.67 -3.24
N SER A 185 30.81 -12.31 -4.25
CA SER A 185 31.32 -13.60 -4.76
C SER A 185 32.68 -13.47 -5.45
N VAL A 186 32.89 -12.42 -6.25
CA VAL A 186 34.18 -12.15 -6.92
C VAL A 186 35.30 -11.89 -5.89
N LEU A 187 35.02 -11.13 -4.84
CA LEU A 187 36.00 -10.86 -3.78
C LEU A 187 36.40 -12.15 -3.03
N MET A 188 35.44 -13.05 -2.75
CA MET A 188 35.71 -14.36 -2.12
C MET A 188 36.52 -15.33 -2.99
N VAL A 189 36.40 -15.25 -4.32
CA VAL A 189 37.21 -16.05 -5.26
C VAL A 189 38.63 -15.48 -5.39
N SER A 190 38.80 -14.17 -5.25
CA SER A 190 40.12 -13.52 -5.32
C SER A 190 40.98 -13.73 -4.07
N SER A 191 40.35 -13.90 -2.89
CA SER A 191 41.03 -14.10 -1.61
C SER A 191 41.49 -15.55 -1.38
N SER A 192 41.04 -16.51 -2.19
CA SER A 192 41.45 -17.92 -2.11
C SER A 192 42.68 -18.26 -2.97
N ALA A 193 43.30 -17.27 -3.64
CA ALA A 193 44.43 -17.49 -4.55
C ALA A 193 45.84 -17.29 -3.95
N LYS A 194 46.01 -17.11 -2.63
CA LYS A 194 47.36 -16.99 -2.02
C LYS A 194 47.45 -17.61 -0.62
N SER A 195 47.92 -18.86 -0.55
CA SER A 195 48.90 -19.36 0.45
C SER A 195 48.86 -20.90 0.57
N SER A 196 49.55 -21.62 -0.32
CA SER A 196 50.01 -23.00 -0.02
C SER A 196 51.13 -23.47 -0.95
N LYS A 197 52.23 -22.71 -1.05
CA LYS A 197 53.48 -23.26 -1.57
C LYS A 197 54.66 -22.41 -1.09
N TRP A 198 55.31 -22.92 -0.03
CA TRP A 198 56.76 -22.84 0.25
C TRP A 198 57.02 -22.77 1.76
N LYS A 199 57.12 -23.93 2.40
CA LYS A 199 58.10 -24.25 3.48
C LYS A 199 57.74 -25.62 4.05
N ASN A 200 58.29 -26.67 3.43
CA ASN A 200 58.53 -27.91 4.15
C ASN A 200 59.80 -28.56 3.61
N LYS A 201 60.95 -28.09 4.11
CA LYS A 201 62.23 -28.80 3.99
C LYS A 201 63.19 -28.38 5.10
N GLN A 202 62.81 -28.60 6.35
CA GLN A 202 63.77 -28.58 7.46
C GLN A 202 63.27 -29.39 8.66
N GLN A 203 63.07 -30.70 8.48
CA GLN A 203 62.91 -31.63 9.61
C GLN A 203 63.18 -33.09 9.19
N GLN A 204 64.35 -33.34 8.58
CA GLN A 204 64.92 -34.69 8.46
C GLN A 204 66.45 -34.59 8.44
N LYS A 205 67.06 -34.22 9.57
CA LYS A 205 68.49 -34.49 9.85
C LYS A 205 68.87 -34.23 11.32
N MET A 206 68.20 -34.90 12.27
CA MET A 206 68.71 -35.05 13.64
C MET A 206 68.11 -36.34 14.24
N LYS A 207 68.58 -37.50 13.78
CA LYS A 207 68.50 -38.79 14.49
C LYS A 207 69.46 -39.77 13.81
N ALA A 208 70.75 -39.51 13.97
CA ALA A 208 71.80 -40.50 13.76
C ALA A 208 73.00 -40.08 14.61
N SER A 209 73.46 -41.00 15.47
CA SER A 209 74.62 -40.91 16.36
C SER A 209 74.36 -40.07 17.64
N LYS A 210 74.48 -40.60 18.87
CA LYS A 210 75.44 -41.58 19.37
C LYS A 210 74.84 -42.43 20.50
N ASP A 211 74.85 -43.75 20.31
CA ASP A 211 75.14 -44.70 21.38
C ASP A 211 76.67 -44.86 21.39
N VAL A 212 77.33 -44.43 22.47
CA VAL A 212 78.61 -44.99 22.90
C VAL A 212 78.68 -44.83 24.42
N THR A 213 78.37 -45.91 25.14
CA THR A 213 78.86 -46.17 26.49
C THR A 213 80.12 -47.04 26.38
N TRP A 214 81.16 -46.70 27.13
CA TRP A 214 82.19 -47.65 27.54
C TRP A 214 82.42 -47.49 29.04
N SER A 215 82.33 -48.62 29.73
CA SER A 215 82.71 -48.88 31.12
C SER A 215 84.22 -48.91 31.29
N TYR A 216 84.75 -48.29 32.35
CA TYR A 216 85.34 -48.95 33.53
C TYR A 216 85.61 -47.90 34.62
#